data_AF-A0A4R8A4R6-F1
#
_entry.id   AF-A0A4R8A4R6-F1
#
_cell.length_a   1.000
_cell.length_b   1.000
_cell.length_c   1.000
_cell.angle_alpha   90.00
_cell.angle_beta   90.00
_cell.angle_gamma   90.00
#
_symmetry.space_group_name_H-M   'P 1'
#
loop_
_entity.id
_entity.type
_entity.pdbx_description
1 polymer ?
#
loop_
_entity_poly.entity_id
_entity_poly.type
_entity_poly.pdbx_seq_one_letter_code
_entity_poly.pdbx_strand_id
1 'polypeptide(L)'
;MQTIVPQEQPKSLLIPEEKSLLKKFRMQHTQMDIFECLDLEVSDDFLRLEYCFKGLDVSTLVTSLNRERGKGRNDYPNEVMLNLALAKIVLGHNSTASFIRELNRNRDLRKICGLRDIDYIDGIKKKVPGEAVFTRFYQRLENYQEELDSIQKNLVEYFYENVDGFGEKLAGDGKYIQSYANRVNEHADGERRSENDASVSIKENFITDKNGKEKIKKHSFFGFRAHVIVDVLTGLPINVHIDKANISERMVMKEMVEELSHKPKYLMLDKGYDGKELFNQARGLGIRPIVDARKMRKDEDGTQYKDTNIYYYENGDIYYANPETGKADSMKYLGYDKTRKAMRYEHNGKVYRLYLKDDERIFNEVARGSKKFKRLYKGRTAVERYNARLDCDYGFEHHYLRNLDTIRVRVQLANLVMLSMAKTHVEKKQTNYMSMYNFN
;
A
#
# COMPACT_ATOMS: atom_id res chain seq x y z
N MET A 1 -50.33 28.54 42.00
CA MET A 1 -49.71 27.32 42.57
C MET A 1 -50.43 26.11 41.99
N GLN A 2 -49.89 25.54 40.92
CA GLN A 2 -50.31 24.24 40.39
C GLN A 2 -49.03 23.42 40.26
N THR A 3 -48.92 22.43 41.13
CA THR A 3 -47.77 21.54 41.28
C THR A 3 -47.88 20.44 40.25
N ILE A 4 -46.93 20.39 39.30
CA ILE A 4 -46.80 19.32 38.31
C ILE A 4 -46.03 18.18 38.97
N VAL A 5 -46.65 17.00 39.04
CA VAL A 5 -46.04 15.74 39.49
C VAL A 5 -45.28 15.11 38.30
N PRO A 6 -44.01 14.68 38.43
CA PRO A 6 -43.27 14.06 37.32
C PRO A 6 -43.71 12.60 37.11
N GLN A 7 -43.94 12.19 35.85
CA GLN A 7 -44.10 10.79 35.49
C GLN A 7 -42.74 10.09 35.40
N GLU A 8 -42.59 8.97 36.12
CA GLU A 8 -41.47 8.04 35.99
C GLU A 8 -41.54 7.28 34.65
N GLN A 9 -40.40 7.20 33.94
CA GLN A 9 -40.24 6.31 32.79
C GLN A 9 -40.05 4.84 33.23
N PRO A 10 -40.62 3.85 32.53
CA PRO A 10 -40.48 2.45 32.92
C PRO A 10 -39.06 1.92 32.63
N LYS A 11 -38.46 1.28 33.64
CA LYS A 11 -37.22 0.49 33.52
C LYS A 11 -37.45 -0.70 32.58
N SER A 12 -36.65 -0.82 31.52
CA SER A 12 -36.69 -1.97 30.62
C SER A 12 -36.22 -3.25 31.33
N LEU A 13 -37.12 -4.23 31.43
CA LEU A 13 -36.78 -5.61 31.75
C LEU A 13 -36.38 -6.32 30.45
N LEU A 14 -35.09 -6.64 30.31
CA LEU A 14 -34.61 -7.61 29.31
C LEU A 14 -34.45 -8.98 29.97
N ILE A 15 -34.95 -10.02 29.29
CA ILE A 15 -35.14 -11.39 29.79
C ILE A 15 -33.77 -12.11 29.88
N PRO A 16 -33.55 -13.04 30.85
CA PRO A 16 -32.23 -13.65 31.09
C PRO A 16 -31.57 -14.37 29.89
N GLU A 17 -32.33 -14.81 28.89
CA GLU A 17 -31.79 -15.47 27.69
C GLU A 17 -31.06 -14.50 26.73
N GLU A 18 -31.50 -13.24 26.68
CA GLU A 18 -30.86 -12.21 25.86
C GLU A 18 -29.50 -11.78 26.44
N LYS A 19 -29.33 -11.84 27.77
CA LYS A 19 -28.03 -11.61 28.41
C LYS A 19 -27.02 -12.72 28.09
N SER A 20 -27.47 -13.96 27.85
CA SER A 20 -26.58 -15.08 27.49
C SER A 20 -26.15 -14.99 26.01
N LEU A 21 -27.07 -14.57 25.12
CA LEU A 21 -26.77 -14.27 23.72
C LEU A 21 -25.85 -13.05 23.58
N LEU A 22 -26.08 -11.97 24.32
CA LEU A 22 -25.19 -10.80 24.37
C LEU A 22 -23.81 -11.13 24.95
N LYS A 23 -23.69 -12.10 25.87
CA LYS A 23 -22.40 -12.53 26.42
C LYS A 23 -21.63 -13.46 25.46
N LYS A 24 -22.34 -14.25 24.63
CA LYS A 24 -21.74 -14.99 23.50
C LYS A 24 -21.33 -14.06 22.35
N PHE A 25 -22.12 -13.02 22.05
CA PHE A 25 -21.77 -11.99 21.06
C PHE A 25 -20.56 -11.14 21.49
N ARG A 26 -20.45 -10.82 22.79
CA ARG A 26 -19.30 -10.06 23.34
C ARG A 26 -17.98 -10.82 23.40
N MET A 27 -17.97 -12.16 23.25
CA MET A 27 -16.73 -12.96 23.31
C MET A 27 -16.15 -13.36 21.95
N GLN A 28 -16.78 -12.97 20.83
CA GLN A 28 -16.27 -13.24 19.48
C GLN A 28 -15.84 -12.00 18.68
N HIS A 29 -15.87 -10.80 19.25
CA HIS A 29 -15.24 -9.65 18.61
C HIS A 29 -13.74 -9.61 18.88
N THR A 30 -13.00 -10.29 17.99
CA THR A 30 -11.75 -9.76 17.46
C THR A 30 -11.93 -8.26 17.24
N GLN A 31 -10.98 -7.46 17.72
CA GLN A 31 -10.78 -6.05 17.39
C GLN A 31 -11.45 -5.70 16.04
N MET A 32 -12.63 -5.07 16.09
CA MET A 32 -13.34 -4.62 14.90
C MET A 32 -12.39 -3.72 14.13
N ASP A 33 -12.11 -4.10 12.89
CA ASP A 33 -11.35 -3.25 11.98
C ASP A 33 -12.17 -2.00 11.76
N ILE A 34 -11.52 -0.83 11.75
CA ILE A 34 -12.17 0.48 11.59
C ILE A 34 -13.07 0.51 10.34
N PHE A 35 -12.82 -0.37 9.38
CA PHE A 35 -13.54 -0.55 8.12
C PHE A 35 -14.92 -1.22 8.22
N GLU A 36 -15.25 -1.98 9.27
CA GLU A 36 -16.58 -2.61 9.40
C GLU A 36 -17.65 -1.66 9.95
N CYS A 37 -17.27 -0.49 10.45
CA CYS A 37 -18.20 0.51 10.98
C CYS A 37 -18.49 1.65 9.98
N LEU A 38 -18.02 1.52 8.74
CA LEU A 38 -17.82 2.62 7.80
C LEU A 38 -18.75 2.58 6.56
N ASP A 39 -19.73 1.67 6.56
CA ASP A 39 -20.70 1.49 5.47
C ASP A 39 -21.82 2.54 5.41
N LEU A 40 -21.91 3.53 6.31
CA LEU A 40 -23.19 4.25 6.47
C LEU A 40 -23.22 5.79 6.41
N GLU A 41 -22.13 6.56 6.44
CA GLU A 41 -22.27 8.04 6.32
C GLU A 41 -21.05 8.70 5.63
N VAL A 42 -21.25 9.19 4.39
CA VAL A 42 -21.08 10.59 3.93
C VAL A 42 -21.04 10.64 2.39
N SER A 43 -22.16 11.08 1.81
CA SER A 43 -22.40 11.35 0.40
C SER A 43 -22.15 12.83 0.10
N ASP A 44 -21.07 13.16 -0.61
CA ASP A 44 -20.98 14.26 -1.61
C ASP A 44 -19.61 14.21 -2.34
N ASP A 45 -19.61 13.92 -3.63
CA ASP A 45 -18.39 13.89 -4.46
C ASP A 45 -17.67 15.24 -4.52
N PHE A 46 -18.40 16.35 -4.33
CA PHE A 46 -17.78 17.68 -4.29
C PHE A 46 -16.97 17.91 -3.02
N LEU A 47 -17.40 17.35 -1.88
CA LEU A 47 -16.61 17.36 -0.65
C LEU A 47 -15.29 16.61 -0.87
N ARG A 48 -15.33 15.52 -1.64
CA ARG A 48 -14.13 14.74 -1.99
C ARG A 48 -13.12 15.54 -2.81
N LEU A 49 -13.62 16.25 -3.81
CA LEU A 49 -12.80 17.16 -4.61
C LEU A 49 -12.21 18.29 -3.77
N GLU A 50 -13.02 18.90 -2.91
CA GLU A 50 -12.58 19.99 -2.04
C GLU A 50 -11.44 19.53 -1.11
N TYR A 51 -11.54 18.33 -0.54
CA TYR A 51 -10.51 17.80 0.36
C TYR A 51 -9.23 17.47 -0.39
N CYS A 52 -9.33 16.92 -1.60
CA CYS A 52 -8.17 16.65 -2.43
C CYS A 52 -7.44 17.96 -2.76
N PHE A 53 -8.17 18.98 -3.23
CA PHE A 53 -7.56 20.26 -3.61
C PHE A 53 -6.98 21.03 -2.43
N LYS A 54 -7.65 21.03 -1.26
CA LYS A 54 -7.15 21.72 -0.05
C LYS A 54 -5.91 21.06 0.54
N GLY A 55 -5.83 19.74 0.49
CA GLY A 55 -4.72 19.00 1.07
C GLY A 55 -3.44 19.05 0.23
N LEU A 56 -3.55 19.43 -1.05
CA LEU A 56 -2.47 19.33 -2.02
C LEU A 56 -1.87 20.70 -2.36
N ASP A 57 -0.60 20.91 -2.00
CA ASP A 57 0.17 22.06 -2.50
C ASP A 57 0.82 21.70 -3.85
N VAL A 58 0.35 22.34 -4.91
CA VAL A 58 0.82 22.15 -6.29
C VAL A 58 1.55 23.38 -6.84
N SER A 59 1.79 24.39 -6.00
CA SER A 59 2.26 25.72 -6.44
C SER A 59 3.58 25.66 -7.22
N THR A 60 4.56 24.88 -6.73
CA THR A 60 5.85 24.66 -7.40
C THR A 60 5.68 24.00 -8.76
N LEU A 61 4.91 22.91 -8.84
CA LEU A 61 4.65 22.20 -10.09
C LEU A 61 3.93 23.10 -11.11
N VAL A 62 2.90 23.82 -10.68
CA VAL A 62 2.14 24.75 -11.54
C VAL A 62 3.06 25.88 -12.04
N THR A 63 3.95 26.39 -11.19
CA THR A 63 4.94 27.40 -11.57
C THR A 63 5.89 26.87 -12.65
N SER A 64 6.42 25.65 -12.49
CA SER A 64 7.27 25.00 -13.49
C SER A 64 6.54 24.77 -14.81
N LEU A 65 5.30 24.24 -14.76
CA LEU A 65 4.45 24.03 -15.94
C LEU A 65 4.11 25.34 -16.67
N ASN A 66 3.93 26.44 -15.93
CA ASN A 66 3.69 27.77 -16.50
C ASN A 66 4.95 28.36 -17.12
N ARG A 67 6.11 28.14 -16.51
CA ARG A 67 7.41 28.56 -17.07
C ARG A 67 7.68 27.85 -18.40
N GLU A 68 7.46 26.53 -18.47
CA GLU A 68 7.59 25.75 -19.71
C GLU A 68 6.61 26.23 -20.79
N ARG A 69 5.35 26.51 -20.42
CA ARG A 69 4.36 27.05 -21.36
C ARG A 69 4.78 28.39 -21.95
N GLY A 70 5.44 29.26 -21.18
CA GLY A 70 5.85 30.59 -21.61
C GLY A 70 4.68 31.42 -22.16
N LYS A 71 4.82 31.90 -23.41
CA LYS A 71 3.78 32.68 -24.13
C LYS A 71 2.82 31.81 -24.96
N GLY A 72 2.86 30.49 -24.80
CA GLY A 72 1.95 29.57 -25.50
C GLY A 72 0.49 29.73 -25.09
N ARG A 73 -0.42 29.11 -25.87
CA ARG A 73 -1.88 29.12 -25.64
C ARG A 73 -2.23 28.79 -24.19
N ASN A 74 -3.17 29.54 -23.63
CA ASN A 74 -3.64 29.41 -22.24
C ASN A 74 -5.13 29.11 -22.15
N ASP A 75 -5.68 28.41 -23.14
CA ASP A 75 -7.11 28.10 -23.22
C ASP A 75 -7.59 27.34 -21.95
N TYR A 76 -6.70 26.54 -21.37
CA TYR A 76 -6.88 25.89 -20.08
C TYR A 76 -5.62 26.09 -19.23
N PRO A 77 -5.68 26.87 -18.13
CA PRO A 77 -4.54 27.05 -17.24
C PRO A 77 -4.02 25.71 -16.69
N ASN A 78 -2.72 25.62 -16.42
CA ASN A 78 -2.10 24.36 -15.95
C ASN A 78 -2.69 23.88 -14.62
N GLU A 79 -3.02 24.80 -13.71
CA GLU A 79 -3.71 24.49 -12.45
C GLU A 79 -5.08 23.87 -12.69
N VAL A 80 -5.86 24.42 -13.61
CA VAL A 80 -7.17 23.88 -14.00
C VAL A 80 -7.01 22.48 -14.61
N MET A 81 -6.02 22.28 -15.49
CA MET A 81 -5.76 20.96 -16.06
C MET A 81 -5.33 19.93 -15.00
N LEU A 82 -4.57 20.36 -13.99
CA LEU A 82 -4.20 19.50 -12.87
C LEU A 82 -5.41 19.15 -11.99
N ASN A 83 -6.24 20.13 -11.64
CA ASN A 83 -7.49 19.91 -10.91
C ASN A 83 -8.42 18.95 -11.66
N LEU A 84 -8.54 19.09 -12.99
CA LEU A 84 -9.30 18.16 -13.82
C LEU A 84 -8.70 16.75 -13.82
N ALA A 85 -7.37 16.62 -13.87
CA ALA A 85 -6.69 15.34 -13.81
C ALA A 85 -6.93 14.62 -12.48
N LEU A 86 -6.88 15.35 -11.37
CA LEU A 86 -7.18 14.85 -10.01
C LEU A 86 -8.68 14.55 -9.87
N ALA A 87 -9.56 15.41 -10.35
CA ALA A 87 -11.00 15.22 -10.28
C ALA A 87 -11.46 13.97 -11.04
N LYS A 88 -10.88 13.71 -12.22
CA LYS A 88 -11.11 12.47 -12.95
C LYS A 88 -10.86 11.24 -12.06
N ILE A 89 -9.79 11.31 -11.27
CA ILE A 89 -9.41 10.25 -10.35
C ILE A 89 -10.43 10.21 -9.21
N VAL A 90 -10.64 11.31 -8.47
CA VAL A 90 -11.56 11.44 -7.31
C VAL A 90 -13.01 11.02 -7.62
N LEU A 91 -13.46 11.13 -8.87
CA LEU A 91 -14.80 10.71 -9.30
C LEU A 91 -14.84 9.30 -9.92
N GLY A 92 -13.73 8.55 -9.92
CA GLY A 92 -13.72 7.15 -10.37
C GLY A 92 -13.90 6.96 -11.88
N HIS A 93 -13.52 7.95 -12.69
CA HIS A 93 -13.67 7.82 -14.13
C HIS A 93 -12.54 7.02 -14.79
N ASN A 94 -12.86 5.81 -15.25
CA ASN A 94 -11.91 4.92 -15.93
C ASN A 94 -11.41 5.44 -17.30
N SER A 95 -12.16 6.34 -17.97
CA SER A 95 -11.73 6.95 -19.25
C SER A 95 -11.90 8.46 -19.27
N THR A 96 -11.02 9.14 -20.01
CA THR A 96 -11.10 10.59 -20.25
C THR A 96 -12.41 10.96 -20.95
N ALA A 97 -12.87 10.15 -21.90
CA ALA A 97 -14.15 10.36 -22.58
C ALA A 97 -15.34 10.36 -21.61
N SER A 98 -15.34 9.47 -20.60
CA SER A 98 -16.40 9.43 -19.59
C SER A 98 -16.40 10.72 -18.74
N PHE A 99 -15.22 11.12 -18.27
CA PHE A 99 -15.08 12.36 -17.50
C PHE A 99 -15.46 13.60 -18.30
N ILE A 100 -15.09 13.68 -19.59
CA ILE A 100 -15.51 14.78 -20.46
C ILE A 100 -17.04 14.85 -20.60
N ARG A 101 -17.74 13.70 -20.71
CA ARG A 101 -19.20 13.68 -20.73
C ARG A 101 -19.79 14.24 -19.44
N GLU A 102 -19.21 13.89 -18.29
CA GLU A 102 -19.64 14.44 -17.01
C GLU A 102 -19.38 15.94 -16.91
N LEU A 103 -18.17 16.41 -17.26
CA LEU A 103 -17.85 17.83 -17.30
C LEU A 103 -18.79 18.63 -18.19
N ASN A 104 -19.27 18.07 -19.30
CA ASN A 104 -20.25 18.73 -20.16
C ASN A 104 -21.62 18.86 -19.49
N ARG A 105 -22.04 17.87 -18.69
CA ARG A 105 -23.34 17.82 -18.01
C ARG A 105 -23.34 18.62 -16.70
N ASN A 106 -22.25 18.59 -15.96
CA ASN A 106 -22.16 19.13 -14.60
C ASN A 106 -21.45 20.49 -14.58
N ARG A 107 -22.22 21.57 -14.40
CA ARG A 107 -21.69 22.93 -14.33
C ARG A 107 -20.86 23.18 -13.07
N ASP A 108 -21.29 22.63 -11.94
CA ASP A 108 -20.65 22.90 -10.66
C ASP A 108 -19.31 22.16 -10.54
N LEU A 109 -19.22 20.95 -11.12
CA LEU A 109 -17.94 20.26 -11.30
C LEU A 109 -16.94 21.09 -12.12
N ARG A 110 -17.39 21.71 -13.23
CA ARG A 110 -16.51 22.60 -14.01
C ARG A 110 -16.00 23.76 -13.17
N LYS A 111 -16.89 24.43 -12.42
CA LYS A 111 -16.53 25.55 -11.56
C LYS A 111 -15.54 25.15 -10.46
N ILE A 112 -15.79 24.03 -9.79
CA ILE A 112 -14.92 23.50 -8.72
C ILE A 112 -13.52 23.19 -9.27
N CYS A 113 -13.42 22.64 -10.47
CA CYS A 113 -12.14 22.42 -11.14
C CYS A 113 -11.49 23.70 -11.70
N GLY A 114 -12.15 24.86 -11.62
CA GLY A 114 -11.64 26.15 -12.10
C GLY A 114 -11.86 26.43 -13.60
N LEU A 115 -12.70 25.65 -14.28
CA LEU A 115 -13.10 25.97 -15.66
C LEU A 115 -14.05 27.17 -15.68
N ARG A 116 -13.74 28.16 -16.52
CA ARG A 116 -14.62 29.31 -16.75
C ARG A 116 -15.65 28.94 -17.81
N ASP A 117 -16.94 29.15 -17.50
CA ASP A 117 -18.02 28.98 -18.48
C ASP A 117 -17.95 30.01 -19.65
N ILE A 118 -17.00 30.96 -19.61
CA ILE A 118 -16.94 32.19 -20.45
C ILE A 118 -15.65 32.26 -21.33
N ASP A 119 -14.87 31.19 -21.52
CA ASP A 119 -13.66 31.32 -22.34
C ASP A 119 -13.94 31.13 -23.85
N TYR A 120 -14.22 32.27 -24.47
CA TYR A 120 -14.53 32.47 -25.88
C TYR A 120 -13.30 32.99 -26.63
N ILE A 121 -12.85 32.25 -27.66
CA ILE A 121 -12.13 32.84 -28.78
C ILE A 121 -12.73 32.19 -30.04
N ASP A 122 -13.23 33.02 -30.95
CA ASP A 122 -13.62 32.66 -32.33
C ASP A 122 -14.69 31.58 -32.52
N GLY A 123 -15.84 31.71 -31.86
CA GLY A 123 -17.09 31.06 -32.27
C GLY A 123 -17.17 29.53 -32.16
N ILE A 124 -16.12 28.83 -31.70
CA ILE A 124 -16.10 27.37 -31.55
C ILE A 124 -16.19 27.02 -30.05
N LYS A 125 -17.37 26.56 -29.60
CA LYS A 125 -17.63 26.10 -28.23
C LYS A 125 -16.59 25.06 -27.77
N LYS A 126 -15.66 25.42 -26.88
CA LYS A 126 -14.84 24.45 -26.13
C LYS A 126 -14.89 24.75 -24.63
N LYS A 127 -16.04 24.45 -24.02
CA LYS A 127 -16.26 24.57 -22.56
C LYS A 127 -15.42 23.60 -21.72
N VAL A 128 -14.95 22.52 -22.36
CA VAL A 128 -14.28 21.40 -21.72
C VAL A 128 -13.10 21.00 -22.62
N PRO A 129 -11.91 20.71 -22.05
CA PRO A 129 -10.79 20.19 -22.82
C PRO A 129 -11.16 18.89 -23.53
N GLY A 130 -10.78 18.77 -24.80
CA GLY A 130 -10.92 17.51 -25.54
C GLY A 130 -9.91 16.46 -25.09
N GLU A 131 -10.11 15.20 -25.48
CA GLU A 131 -9.22 14.08 -25.09
C GLU A 131 -7.76 14.33 -25.44
N ALA A 132 -7.48 14.89 -26.62
CA ALA A 132 -6.12 15.23 -27.04
C ALA A 132 -5.42 16.24 -26.11
N VAL A 133 -6.18 17.14 -25.48
CA VAL A 133 -5.63 18.12 -24.52
C VAL A 133 -5.22 17.41 -23.23
N PHE A 134 -6.07 16.52 -22.71
CA PHE A 134 -5.72 15.67 -21.56
C PHE A 134 -4.49 14.82 -21.86
N THR A 135 -4.46 14.11 -23.00
CA THR A 135 -3.31 13.27 -23.38
C THR A 135 -2.01 14.06 -23.41
N ARG A 136 -2.01 15.24 -24.05
CA ARG A 136 -0.82 16.12 -24.08
C ARG A 136 -0.45 16.62 -22.68
N PHE A 137 -1.42 16.90 -21.82
CA PHE A 137 -1.15 17.35 -20.46
C PHE A 137 -0.47 16.25 -19.62
N TYR A 138 -0.97 15.01 -19.68
CA TYR A 138 -0.31 13.88 -18.99
C TYR A 138 1.11 13.65 -19.52
N GLN A 139 1.31 13.74 -20.84
CA GLN A 139 2.66 13.65 -21.44
C GLN A 139 3.59 14.77 -21.00
N ARG A 140 3.07 15.97 -20.72
CA ARG A 140 3.88 17.04 -20.14
C ARG A 140 4.26 16.72 -18.70
N LEU A 141 3.34 16.19 -17.89
CA LEU A 141 3.61 15.78 -16.51
C LEU A 141 4.68 14.69 -16.39
N GLU A 142 4.89 13.87 -17.42
CA GLU A 142 5.97 12.87 -17.46
C GLU A 142 7.37 13.52 -17.32
N ASN A 143 7.53 14.78 -17.71
CA ASN A 143 8.79 15.53 -17.54
C ASN A 143 8.94 16.15 -16.14
N TYR A 144 7.94 16.02 -15.26
CA TYR A 144 7.88 16.62 -13.92
C TYR A 144 7.73 15.57 -12.82
N GLN A 145 8.27 14.37 -13.06
CA GLN A 145 8.19 13.28 -12.08
C GLN A 145 8.87 13.67 -10.76
N GLU A 146 10.01 14.35 -10.79
CA GLU A 146 10.71 14.80 -9.58
C GLU A 146 9.88 15.77 -8.74
N GLU A 147 9.17 16.72 -9.37
CA GLU A 147 8.26 17.62 -8.65
C GLU A 147 7.05 16.87 -8.09
N LEU A 148 6.49 15.90 -8.81
CA LEU A 148 5.40 15.06 -8.30
C LEU A 148 5.83 14.20 -7.10
N ASP A 149 7.05 13.66 -7.13
CA ASP A 149 7.64 12.88 -6.05
C ASP A 149 7.93 13.79 -4.84
N SER A 150 8.38 15.03 -5.07
CA SER A 150 8.56 16.05 -4.04
C SER A 150 7.24 16.41 -3.36
N ILE A 151 6.14 16.55 -4.11
CA ILE A 151 4.82 16.79 -3.51
C ILE A 151 4.39 15.62 -2.63
N GLN A 152 4.57 14.36 -3.08
CA GLN A 152 4.29 13.19 -2.25
C GLN A 152 5.15 13.18 -0.99
N LYS A 153 6.45 13.45 -1.11
CA LYS A 153 7.37 13.49 0.03
C LYS A 153 6.91 14.49 1.08
N ASN A 154 6.49 15.69 0.66
CA ASN A 154 5.99 16.72 1.58
C ASN A 154 4.69 16.29 2.27
N LEU A 155 3.78 15.61 1.56
CA LEU A 155 2.57 15.06 2.17
C LEU A 155 2.89 13.95 3.19
N VAL A 156 3.83 13.06 2.87
CA VAL A 156 4.29 11.99 3.77
C VAL A 156 4.94 12.58 5.02
N GLU A 157 5.77 13.62 4.86
CA GLU A 157 6.40 14.33 5.99
C GLU A 157 5.36 14.94 6.93
N TYR A 158 4.30 15.55 6.37
CA TYR A 158 3.18 16.03 7.18
C TYR A 158 2.60 14.94 8.08
N PHE A 159 2.43 13.70 7.59
CA PHE A 159 1.91 12.61 8.42
C PHE A 159 2.89 12.15 9.50
N TYR A 160 4.20 12.17 9.23
CA TYR A 160 5.20 11.90 10.27
C TYR A 160 5.14 12.91 11.42
N GLU A 161 4.86 14.17 11.11
CA GLU A 161 4.77 15.25 12.09
C GLU A 161 3.42 15.30 12.83
N ASN A 162 2.33 14.90 12.19
CA ASN A 162 0.97 15.16 12.68
C ASN A 162 0.15 13.91 13.04
N VAL A 163 0.64 12.69 12.76
CA VAL A 163 -0.08 11.45 13.09
C VAL A 163 0.76 10.54 13.98
N ASP A 164 0.33 10.39 15.22
CA ASP A 164 0.99 9.53 16.20
C ASP A 164 1.13 8.08 15.71
N GLY A 165 2.36 7.59 15.71
CA GLY A 165 2.68 6.21 15.31
C GLY A 165 2.76 5.98 13.80
N PHE A 166 2.54 7.00 12.97
CA PHE A 166 2.73 6.90 11.52
C PHE A 166 4.18 6.53 11.18
N GLY A 167 4.33 5.51 10.33
CA GLY A 167 5.62 5.00 9.86
C GLY A 167 6.43 4.21 10.90
N GLU A 168 5.89 3.94 12.09
CA GLU A 168 6.53 3.01 13.02
C GLU A 168 6.61 1.58 12.46
N LYS A 169 5.60 1.20 11.69
CA LYS A 169 5.42 -0.14 11.12
C LYS A 169 5.08 0.02 9.65
N LEU A 170 5.92 -0.52 8.78
CA LEU A 170 5.69 -0.49 7.34
C LEU A 170 5.41 -1.87 6.81
N ALA A 171 4.58 -1.94 5.77
CA ALA A 171 4.38 -3.14 4.96
C ALA A 171 4.77 -2.82 3.52
N GLY A 172 5.41 -3.78 2.84
CA GLY A 172 5.78 -3.63 1.44
C GLY A 172 5.48 -4.86 0.61
N ASP A 173 5.17 -4.61 -0.66
CA ASP A 173 4.91 -5.66 -1.66
C ASP A 173 5.08 -5.13 -3.08
N GLY A 174 5.12 -6.04 -4.04
CA GLY A 174 5.07 -5.73 -5.47
C GLY A 174 3.69 -6.03 -6.05
N LYS A 175 3.22 -5.18 -6.95
CA LYS A 175 1.94 -5.31 -7.65
C LYS A 175 2.13 -5.17 -9.15
N TYR A 176 1.79 -6.20 -9.91
CA TYR A 176 1.78 -6.10 -11.37
C TYR A 176 0.69 -5.13 -11.84
N ILE A 177 1.08 -4.28 -12.79
CA ILE A 177 0.18 -3.41 -13.56
C ILE A 177 0.32 -3.87 -15.02
N GLN A 178 -0.76 -4.46 -15.55
CA GLN A 178 -0.74 -5.03 -16.90
C GLN A 178 -0.67 -3.91 -17.93
N SER A 179 0.12 -4.04 -18.99
CA SER A 179 0.02 -3.08 -20.10
C SER A 179 -1.32 -3.27 -20.82
N TYR A 180 -1.90 -2.20 -21.35
CA TYR A 180 -3.03 -2.33 -22.26
C TYR A 180 -2.67 -3.09 -23.55
N ALA A 181 -1.39 -3.15 -23.92
CA ALA A 181 -0.93 -4.06 -24.98
C ALA A 181 -0.71 -5.47 -24.44
N ASN A 182 -0.88 -6.49 -25.28
CA ASN A 182 -0.67 -7.90 -24.90
C ASN A 182 0.75 -8.40 -25.17
N ARG A 183 1.55 -7.65 -25.94
CA ARG A 183 2.95 -7.95 -26.28
C ARG A 183 3.66 -6.69 -26.77
N VAL A 184 4.99 -6.74 -26.80
CA VAL A 184 5.80 -5.72 -27.47
C VAL A 184 5.45 -5.70 -28.96
N ASN A 185 5.36 -4.52 -29.55
CA ASN A 185 5.21 -4.40 -31.00
C ASN A 185 6.60 -4.48 -31.65
N GLU A 186 6.90 -5.59 -32.33
CA GLU A 186 8.17 -5.82 -33.03
C GLU A 186 8.42 -4.84 -34.20
N HIS A 187 7.37 -4.17 -34.67
CA HIS A 187 7.43 -3.13 -35.69
C HIS A 187 7.16 -1.74 -35.12
N ALA A 188 7.37 -1.53 -33.82
CA ALA A 188 7.24 -0.22 -33.23
C ALA A 188 8.20 0.76 -33.89
N ASP A 189 7.65 1.85 -34.43
CA ASP A 189 8.33 2.99 -35.02
C ASP A 189 8.72 4.04 -33.97
N GLY A 190 8.60 3.69 -32.68
CA GLY A 190 8.72 4.62 -31.56
C GLY A 190 7.48 5.49 -31.34
N GLU A 191 6.36 5.26 -32.05
CA GLU A 191 5.11 5.99 -31.79
C GLU A 191 4.54 5.57 -30.43
N ARG A 192 4.19 6.57 -29.59
CA ARG A 192 3.65 6.38 -28.23
C ARG A 192 2.34 5.60 -28.16
N ARG A 193 1.72 5.31 -29.32
CA ARG A 193 0.52 4.47 -29.42
C ARG A 193 0.84 2.99 -29.31
N SER A 194 2.07 2.60 -29.62
CA SER A 194 2.60 1.25 -29.39
C SER A 194 3.15 1.10 -27.96
N GLU A 195 3.31 -0.13 -27.51
CA GLU A 195 3.95 -0.43 -26.22
C GLU A 195 5.43 -0.76 -26.45
N ASN A 196 6.30 0.03 -25.82
CA ASN A 196 7.75 0.00 -26.03
C ASN A 196 8.53 -0.42 -24.78
N ASP A 197 7.93 -0.32 -23.59
CA ASP A 197 8.65 -0.45 -22.32
C ASP A 197 8.27 -1.68 -21.52
N ALA A 198 7.02 -2.13 -21.66
CA ALA A 198 6.50 -3.28 -20.94
C ALA A 198 7.37 -4.52 -21.17
N SER A 199 7.51 -5.32 -20.12
CA SER A 199 8.30 -6.56 -20.16
C SER A 199 7.47 -7.74 -19.67
N VAL A 200 7.85 -8.95 -20.08
CA VAL A 200 7.24 -10.18 -19.59
C VAL A 200 7.93 -10.60 -18.29
N SER A 201 7.14 -10.81 -17.25
CA SER A 201 7.54 -11.51 -16.03
C SER A 201 6.81 -12.85 -15.93
N ILE A 202 7.47 -13.86 -15.40
CA ILE A 202 6.88 -15.19 -15.20
C ILE A 202 6.88 -15.48 -13.70
N LYS A 203 5.68 -15.64 -13.14
CA LYS A 203 5.48 -16.10 -11.76
C LYS A 203 5.21 -17.60 -11.77
N GLU A 204 6.02 -18.35 -11.04
CA GLU A 204 5.86 -19.80 -10.88
C GLU A 204 5.25 -20.10 -9.52
N ASN A 205 4.08 -20.73 -9.50
CA ASN A 205 3.41 -21.19 -8.29
C ASN A 205 3.54 -22.72 -8.21
N PHE A 206 4.10 -23.21 -7.10
CA PHE A 206 4.16 -24.64 -6.80
C PHE A 206 2.84 -25.05 -6.14
N ILE A 207 2.07 -25.90 -6.82
CA ILE A 207 0.78 -26.40 -6.36
C ILE A 207 0.94 -27.90 -6.11
N THR A 208 0.65 -28.34 -4.89
CA THR A 208 0.53 -29.77 -4.59
C THR A 208 -0.85 -30.23 -5.01
N ASP A 209 -0.93 -31.23 -5.89
CA ASP A 209 -2.22 -31.81 -6.26
C ASP A 209 -2.82 -32.68 -5.13
N LYS A 210 -4.08 -33.10 -5.31
CA LYS A 210 -4.80 -33.94 -4.33
C LYS A 210 -4.10 -35.26 -4.02
N ASN A 211 -3.13 -35.67 -4.83
CA ASN A 211 -2.36 -36.90 -4.69
C ASN A 211 -0.95 -36.66 -4.14
N GLY A 212 -0.65 -35.44 -3.66
CA GLY A 212 0.64 -35.09 -3.09
C GLY A 212 1.74 -34.77 -4.12
N LYS A 213 1.43 -34.74 -5.43
CA LYS A 213 2.42 -34.44 -6.47
C LYS A 213 2.52 -32.93 -6.70
N GLU A 214 3.72 -32.39 -6.61
CA GLU A 214 3.99 -30.99 -6.90
C GLU A 214 3.89 -30.72 -8.41
N LYS A 215 3.14 -29.68 -8.79
CA LYS A 215 3.03 -29.14 -10.14
C LYS A 215 3.40 -27.66 -10.13
N ILE A 216 4.14 -27.24 -11.15
CA ILE A 216 4.49 -25.84 -11.34
C ILE A 216 3.45 -25.20 -12.27
N LYS A 217 2.67 -24.25 -11.76
CA LYS A 217 1.78 -23.42 -12.56
C LYS A 217 2.47 -22.10 -12.85
N LYS A 218 2.76 -21.85 -14.13
CA LYS A 218 3.37 -20.60 -14.59
C LYS A 218 2.27 -19.59 -14.94
N HIS A 219 2.42 -18.37 -14.48
CA HIS A 219 1.59 -17.22 -14.84
C HIS A 219 2.50 -16.15 -15.43
N SER A 220 2.30 -15.82 -16.70
CA SER A 220 3.01 -14.73 -17.36
C SER A 220 2.25 -13.41 -17.18
N PHE A 221 2.98 -12.35 -16.85
CA PHE A 221 2.49 -10.98 -16.77
C PHE A 221 3.27 -10.11 -17.75
N PHE A 222 2.57 -9.41 -18.64
CA PHE A 222 3.19 -8.45 -19.56
C PHE A 222 2.81 -7.03 -19.15
N GLY A 223 3.79 -6.22 -18.80
CA GLY A 223 3.55 -4.87 -18.29
C GLY A 223 4.64 -4.39 -17.36
N PHE A 224 4.18 -3.86 -16.23
CA PHE A 224 4.96 -3.12 -15.25
C PHE A 224 4.71 -3.67 -13.85
N ARG A 225 5.48 -3.19 -12.89
CA ARG A 225 5.27 -3.51 -11.48
C ARG A 225 5.41 -2.26 -10.63
N ALA A 226 4.41 -2.02 -9.79
CA ALA A 226 4.48 -1.08 -8.69
C ALA A 226 5.12 -1.77 -7.49
N HIS A 227 6.21 -1.22 -6.99
CA HIS A 227 6.83 -1.57 -5.73
C HIS A 227 6.36 -0.57 -4.69
N VAL A 228 5.78 -1.04 -3.60
CA VAL A 228 5.01 -0.20 -2.70
C VAL A 228 5.48 -0.43 -1.27
N ILE A 229 5.69 0.65 -0.52
CA ILE A 229 5.81 0.68 0.92
C ILE A 229 4.69 1.56 1.48
N VAL A 230 3.89 1.00 2.38
CA VAL A 230 2.79 1.69 3.06
C VAL A 230 2.98 1.69 4.57
N ASP A 231 2.40 2.69 5.22
CA ASP A 231 2.23 2.69 6.67
C ASP A 231 1.14 1.67 7.08
N VAL A 232 1.42 0.86 8.10
CA VAL A 232 0.50 -0.21 8.53
C VAL A 232 -0.67 0.32 9.34
N LEU A 233 -0.49 1.44 10.05
CA LEU A 233 -1.54 2.04 10.87
C LEU A 233 -2.64 2.64 10.00
N THR A 234 -2.26 3.42 9.00
CA THR A 234 -3.16 4.21 8.15
C THR A 234 -3.43 3.55 6.80
N GLY A 235 -2.53 2.69 6.32
CA GLY A 235 -2.57 2.15 4.96
C GLY A 235 -2.18 3.17 3.87
N LEU A 236 -1.62 4.32 4.24
CA LEU A 236 -1.22 5.35 3.27
C LEU A 236 0.11 4.99 2.60
N PRO A 237 0.28 5.31 1.29
CA PRO A 237 1.54 5.11 0.60
C PRO A 237 2.62 6.04 1.15
N ILE A 238 3.79 5.48 1.43
CA ILE A 238 4.99 6.24 1.84
C ILE A 238 5.96 6.36 0.67
N ASN A 239 6.29 5.21 0.05
CA ASN A 239 7.19 5.17 -1.09
C ASN A 239 6.62 4.22 -2.15
N VAL A 240 6.56 4.67 -3.40
CA VAL A 240 6.04 3.90 -4.53
C VAL A 240 6.98 4.07 -5.71
N HIS A 241 7.48 2.98 -6.25
CA HIS A 241 8.35 2.97 -7.42
C HIS A 241 7.75 2.11 -8.52
N ILE A 242 7.66 2.62 -9.75
CA ILE A 242 7.14 1.87 -10.89
C ILE A 242 8.29 1.49 -11.82
N ASP A 243 8.35 0.21 -12.14
CA ASP A 243 9.39 -0.35 -12.98
C ASP A 243 8.84 -1.40 -13.97
N LYS A 244 9.71 -1.90 -14.86
CA LYS A 244 9.33 -2.99 -15.78
C LYS A 244 9.02 -4.27 -14.98
N ALA A 245 8.06 -5.08 -15.45
CA ALA A 245 7.60 -6.26 -14.70
C ALA A 245 8.69 -7.29 -14.40
N ASN A 246 9.73 -7.38 -15.23
CA ASN A 246 10.82 -8.36 -15.12
C ASN A 246 11.95 -7.95 -14.16
N ILE A 247 11.93 -6.72 -13.63
CA ILE A 247 12.92 -6.28 -12.63
C ILE A 247 12.78 -7.15 -11.36
N SER A 248 13.76 -7.18 -10.48
CA SER A 248 13.69 -7.99 -9.25
C SER A 248 13.00 -7.23 -8.11
N GLU A 249 11.93 -7.80 -7.53
CA GLU A 249 11.22 -7.25 -6.36
C GLU A 249 12.14 -7.01 -5.16
N ARG A 250 13.05 -7.95 -4.91
CA ARG A 250 13.94 -7.86 -3.74
C ARG A 250 14.99 -6.76 -3.89
N MET A 251 15.48 -6.53 -5.11
CA MET A 251 16.49 -5.47 -5.33
C MET A 251 15.86 -4.11 -5.16
N VAL A 252 14.72 -3.86 -5.80
CA VAL A 252 14.02 -2.57 -5.68
C VAL A 252 13.54 -2.32 -4.25
N MET A 253 13.00 -3.33 -3.55
CA MET A 253 12.58 -3.16 -2.16
C MET A 253 13.76 -2.82 -1.22
N LYS A 254 14.95 -3.36 -1.50
CA LYS A 254 16.17 -3.05 -0.74
C LYS A 254 16.54 -1.57 -0.91
N GLU A 255 16.54 -1.08 -2.15
CA GLU A 255 16.79 0.33 -2.49
C GLU A 255 15.74 1.26 -1.85
N MET A 256 14.45 0.96 -2.01
CA MET A 256 13.38 1.76 -1.43
C MET A 256 13.46 1.86 0.11
N VAL A 257 13.87 0.80 0.80
CA VAL A 257 14.07 0.80 2.27
C VAL A 257 15.25 1.69 2.68
N GLU A 258 16.29 1.77 1.85
CA GLU A 258 17.44 2.64 2.05
C GLU A 258 17.07 4.12 1.86
N GLU A 259 16.20 4.42 0.90
CA GLU A 259 15.74 5.78 0.58
C GLU A 259 14.75 6.36 1.59
N LEU A 260 14.13 5.53 2.44
CA LEU A 260 13.19 6.03 3.47
C LEU A 260 13.84 7.10 4.34
N SER A 261 13.25 8.30 4.38
CA SER A 261 13.70 9.38 5.27
C SER A 261 13.63 8.95 6.73
N HIS A 262 12.53 8.31 7.13
CA HIS A 262 12.30 7.84 8.49
C HIS A 262 12.32 6.31 8.54
N LYS A 263 13.26 5.74 9.30
CA LYS A 263 13.43 4.29 9.40
C LYS A 263 12.39 3.67 10.35
N PRO A 264 11.59 2.70 9.88
CA PRO A 264 10.56 2.10 10.72
C PRO A 264 11.15 1.15 11.76
N LYS A 265 10.38 0.90 12.81
CA LYS A 265 10.73 -0.09 13.82
C LYS A 265 10.59 -1.52 13.30
N TYR A 266 9.61 -1.75 12.43
CA TYR A 266 9.28 -3.03 11.83
C TYR A 266 8.95 -2.87 10.34
N LEU A 267 9.48 -3.78 9.52
CA LEU A 267 9.16 -3.88 8.11
C LEU A 267 8.59 -5.26 7.83
N MET A 268 7.33 -5.34 7.41
CA MET A 268 6.66 -6.58 7.04
C MET A 268 6.69 -6.76 5.52
N LEU A 269 7.19 -7.90 5.06
CA LEU A 269 7.22 -8.25 3.63
C LEU A 269 6.75 -9.69 3.43
N ASP A 270 6.38 -10.01 2.19
CA ASP A 270 5.96 -11.38 1.86
C ASP A 270 7.10 -12.37 2.08
N LYS A 271 6.74 -13.63 2.27
CA LYS A 271 7.64 -14.77 2.24
C LYS A 271 8.54 -14.76 0.99
N GLY A 272 8.05 -14.25 -0.15
CA GLY A 272 8.86 -13.99 -1.34
C GLY A 272 10.12 -13.16 -1.12
N TYR A 273 10.21 -12.34 -0.06
CA TYR A 273 11.35 -11.49 0.28
C TYR A 273 12.35 -12.13 1.27
N ASP A 274 12.14 -13.37 1.69
CA ASP A 274 13.05 -14.06 2.62
C ASP A 274 14.46 -14.20 2.04
N GLY A 275 15.41 -13.43 2.58
CA GLY A 275 16.78 -13.37 2.07
C GLY A 275 17.73 -12.66 3.04
N LYS A 276 18.95 -13.20 3.15
CA LYS A 276 19.99 -12.73 4.07
C LYS A 276 20.39 -11.27 3.83
N GLU A 277 20.57 -10.90 2.57
CA GLU A 277 21.03 -9.57 2.17
C GLU A 277 20.06 -8.47 2.62
N LEU A 278 18.76 -8.62 2.29
CA LEU A 278 17.72 -7.68 2.71
C LEU A 278 17.61 -7.58 4.24
N PHE A 279 17.71 -8.71 4.96
CA PHE A 279 17.63 -8.69 6.41
C PHE A 279 18.82 -7.99 7.05
N ASN A 280 20.03 -8.21 6.54
CA ASN A 280 21.24 -7.58 7.05
C ASN A 280 21.21 -6.07 6.80
N GLN A 281 20.78 -5.64 5.60
CA GLN A 281 20.59 -4.23 5.31
C GLN A 281 19.55 -3.59 6.23
N ALA A 282 18.35 -4.18 6.33
CA ALA A 282 17.29 -3.65 7.19
C ALA A 282 17.79 -3.50 8.64
N ARG A 283 18.44 -4.53 9.19
CA ARG A 283 19.00 -4.48 10.56
C ARG A 283 20.11 -3.44 10.70
N GLY A 284 20.94 -3.25 9.67
CA GLY A 284 21.97 -2.20 9.62
C GLY A 284 21.35 -0.79 9.74
N LEU A 285 20.14 -0.61 9.21
CA LEU A 285 19.34 0.61 9.35
C LEU A 285 18.50 0.66 10.64
N GLY A 286 18.67 -0.30 11.57
CA GLY A 286 17.88 -0.40 12.80
C GLY A 286 16.45 -0.95 12.62
N ILE A 287 16.12 -1.42 11.41
CA ILE A 287 14.81 -1.96 11.05
C ILE A 287 14.76 -3.45 11.35
N ARG A 288 13.65 -3.90 11.94
CA ARG A 288 13.41 -5.33 12.18
C ARG A 288 12.55 -5.92 11.06
N PRO A 289 13.11 -6.74 10.15
CA PRO A 289 12.33 -7.42 9.13
C PRO A 289 11.43 -8.48 9.76
N ILE A 290 10.17 -8.53 9.34
CA ILE A 290 9.16 -9.49 9.74
C ILE A 290 8.72 -10.22 8.48
N VAL A 291 9.45 -11.27 8.13
CA VAL A 291 9.30 -12.04 6.88
C VAL A 291 9.30 -13.53 7.20
N ASP A 292 8.28 -14.24 6.72
CA ASP A 292 8.18 -15.69 6.88
C ASP A 292 9.23 -16.41 6.01
N ALA A 293 9.65 -17.60 6.43
CA ALA A 293 10.74 -18.31 5.79
C ALA A 293 10.30 -19.15 4.60
N ARG A 294 10.99 -19.03 3.46
CA ARG A 294 10.88 -19.95 2.31
C ARG A 294 11.47 -21.31 2.66
N LYS A 295 10.79 -22.38 2.26
CA LYS A 295 11.38 -23.72 2.32
C LYS A 295 12.43 -23.79 1.20
N MET A 296 13.71 -23.81 1.55
CA MET A 296 14.82 -23.93 0.60
C MET A 296 15.47 -25.31 0.67
N ARG A 297 15.33 -26.00 1.80
CA ARG A 297 15.86 -27.35 1.98
C ARG A 297 14.86 -28.38 1.49
N LYS A 298 15.39 -29.41 0.81
CA LYS A 298 14.60 -30.57 0.34
C LYS A 298 14.26 -31.50 1.49
N ASP A 299 15.21 -31.70 2.39
CA ASP A 299 15.07 -32.60 3.53
C ASP A 299 14.40 -31.88 4.71
N GLU A 300 13.61 -32.63 5.48
CA GLU A 300 12.90 -32.09 6.64
C GLU A 300 13.75 -32.10 7.91
N ASP A 301 15.02 -32.52 7.81
CA ASP A 301 15.93 -32.57 8.94
C ASP A 301 16.31 -31.16 9.38
N GLY A 302 16.16 -30.89 10.69
CA GLY A 302 16.56 -29.64 11.30
C GLY A 302 18.07 -29.43 11.20
N THR A 303 18.54 -28.18 11.22
CA THR A 303 19.98 -27.91 11.36
C THR A 303 20.37 -28.01 12.82
N GLN A 304 21.37 -28.83 13.11
CA GLN A 304 21.98 -28.86 14.43
C GLN A 304 22.67 -27.51 14.69
N TYR A 305 22.30 -26.87 15.80
CA TYR A 305 22.90 -25.63 16.24
C TYR A 305 24.23 -25.93 16.90
N LYS A 306 25.32 -25.83 16.12
CA LYS A 306 26.69 -26.20 16.56
C LYS A 306 26.70 -27.66 17.05
N ASP A 307 27.71 -28.05 17.83
CA ASP A 307 27.80 -29.38 18.42
C ASP A 307 26.93 -29.50 19.69
N THR A 308 25.67 -29.07 19.62
CA THR A 308 24.72 -29.13 20.73
C THR A 308 23.53 -30.02 20.39
N ASN A 309 22.73 -30.38 21.40
CA ASN A 309 21.48 -31.11 21.20
C ASN A 309 20.33 -30.22 20.67
N ILE A 310 20.60 -28.98 20.23
CA ILE A 310 19.58 -28.08 19.72
C ILE A 310 19.51 -28.17 18.20
N TYR A 311 18.30 -28.29 17.68
CA TYR A 311 18.01 -28.28 16.25
C TYR A 311 17.07 -27.12 15.91
N TYR A 312 17.30 -26.48 14.77
CA TYR A 312 16.47 -25.39 14.29
C TYR A 312 16.01 -25.62 12.86
N TYR A 313 14.80 -25.16 12.57
CA TYR A 313 14.14 -25.36 11.28
C TYR A 313 13.95 -24.03 10.56
N GLU A 314 13.73 -24.08 9.24
CA GLU A 314 13.61 -22.86 8.42
C GLU A 314 12.43 -21.98 8.86
N ASN A 315 11.32 -22.60 9.28
CA ASN A 315 10.15 -21.91 9.83
C ASN A 315 10.43 -21.19 11.17
N GLY A 316 11.62 -21.38 11.76
CA GLY A 316 12.07 -20.77 13.01
C GLY A 316 11.72 -21.58 14.26
N ASP A 317 11.19 -22.79 14.11
CA ASP A 317 10.99 -23.69 15.24
C ASP A 317 12.34 -24.21 15.76
N ILE A 318 12.43 -24.32 17.09
CA ILE A 318 13.62 -24.76 17.80
C ILE A 318 13.26 -25.94 18.68
N TYR A 319 14.03 -27.03 18.56
CA TYR A 319 13.84 -28.26 19.31
C TYR A 319 15.12 -28.67 20.03
N TYR A 320 14.97 -29.38 21.14
CA TYR A 320 16.04 -30.07 21.85
C TYR A 320 15.91 -31.57 21.58
N ALA A 321 16.93 -32.17 20.96
CA ALA A 321 17.03 -33.61 20.77
C ALA A 321 17.43 -34.26 22.10
N ASN A 322 16.48 -34.93 22.75
CA ASN A 322 16.68 -35.54 24.05
C ASN A 322 17.33 -36.93 23.89
N PRO A 323 18.60 -37.12 24.31
CA PRO A 323 19.31 -38.40 24.13
C PRO A 323 18.71 -39.54 24.97
N GLU A 324 18.05 -39.22 26.08
CA GLU A 324 17.49 -40.22 27.00
C GLU A 324 16.19 -40.83 26.44
N THR A 325 15.38 -40.02 25.76
CA THR A 325 14.08 -40.45 25.24
C THR A 325 14.09 -40.73 23.73
N GLY A 326 15.14 -40.29 23.02
CA GLY A 326 15.22 -40.34 21.56
C GLY A 326 14.22 -39.42 20.85
N LYS A 327 13.55 -38.51 21.58
CA LYS A 327 12.53 -37.60 21.05
C LYS A 327 13.04 -36.15 20.98
N ALA A 328 12.42 -35.34 20.13
CA ALA A 328 12.69 -33.91 20.02
C ALA A 328 11.64 -33.10 20.79
N ASP A 329 12.08 -32.34 21.79
CA ASP A 329 11.23 -31.51 22.62
C ASP A 329 11.21 -30.05 22.11
N SER A 330 10.04 -29.46 21.91
CA SER A 330 9.93 -28.06 21.49
C SER A 330 10.46 -27.12 22.58
N MET A 331 11.34 -26.19 22.21
CA MET A 331 11.94 -25.27 23.18
C MET A 331 11.09 -24.00 23.36
N LYS A 332 10.96 -23.55 24.62
CA LYS A 332 10.17 -22.37 24.96
C LYS A 332 10.92 -21.07 24.67
N TYR A 333 10.39 -20.22 23.80
CA TYR A 333 10.96 -18.90 23.54
C TYR A 333 10.81 -17.95 24.75
N LEU A 334 11.91 -17.39 25.23
CA LEU A 334 11.98 -16.45 26.37
C LEU A 334 12.28 -15.00 25.95
N GLY A 335 12.26 -14.69 24.65
CA GLY A 335 12.53 -13.34 24.13
C GLY A 335 13.95 -13.15 23.59
N TYR A 336 14.26 -11.92 23.22
CA TYR A 336 15.52 -11.52 22.60
C TYR A 336 16.43 -10.80 23.59
N ASP A 337 17.68 -11.26 23.70
CA ASP A 337 18.77 -10.62 24.45
C ASP A 337 19.45 -9.60 23.52
N LYS A 338 19.09 -8.31 23.67
CA LYS A 338 19.62 -7.22 22.85
C LYS A 338 21.13 -7.05 23.01
N THR A 339 21.65 -7.19 24.24
CA THR A 339 23.07 -7.00 24.55
C THR A 339 23.92 -8.06 23.86
N ARG A 340 23.49 -9.32 23.91
CA ARG A 340 24.22 -10.44 23.27
C ARG A 340 23.81 -10.71 21.82
N LYS A 341 22.82 -9.99 21.31
CA LYS A 341 22.21 -10.23 20.00
C LYS A 341 21.81 -11.70 19.80
N ALA A 342 21.07 -12.25 20.76
CA ALA A 342 20.72 -13.67 20.78
C ALA A 342 19.25 -13.92 21.14
N MET A 343 18.65 -14.90 20.50
CA MET A 343 17.35 -15.43 20.92
C MET A 343 17.54 -16.34 22.14
N ARG A 344 16.66 -16.20 23.14
CA ARG A 344 16.68 -17.03 24.34
C ARG A 344 15.61 -18.10 24.25
N TYR A 345 16.01 -19.34 24.48
CA TYR A 345 15.12 -20.49 24.55
C TYR A 345 15.37 -21.28 25.83
N GLU A 346 14.33 -21.89 26.37
CA GLU A 346 14.41 -22.69 27.59
C GLU A 346 13.94 -24.12 27.34
N HIS A 347 14.64 -25.04 27.98
CA HIS A 347 14.29 -26.44 28.04
C HIS A 347 14.74 -26.99 29.42
N ASN A 348 13.82 -27.62 30.14
CA ASN A 348 14.02 -28.21 31.47
C ASN A 348 14.73 -27.26 32.46
N GLY A 349 14.32 -25.99 32.49
CA GLY A 349 14.85 -24.97 33.39
C GLY A 349 16.18 -24.35 32.97
N LYS A 350 16.82 -24.85 31.90
CA LYS A 350 18.08 -24.33 31.37
C LYS A 350 17.83 -23.38 30.20
N VAL A 351 18.49 -22.23 30.24
CA VAL A 351 18.38 -21.19 29.21
C VAL A 351 19.53 -21.28 28.22
N TYR A 352 19.19 -21.39 26.94
CA TYR A 352 20.08 -21.43 25.80
C TYR A 352 19.98 -20.14 24.99
N ARG A 353 21.08 -19.76 24.34
CA ARG A 353 21.18 -18.54 23.53
C ARG A 353 21.62 -18.89 22.12
N LEU A 354 20.78 -18.58 21.15
CA LEU A 354 21.05 -18.74 19.71
C LEU A 354 21.40 -17.37 19.15
N TYR A 355 22.65 -17.17 18.75
CA TYR A 355 23.14 -15.86 18.31
C TYR A 355 22.76 -15.58 16.86
N LEU A 356 22.34 -14.35 16.57
CA LEU A 356 21.93 -13.94 15.20
C LEU A 356 23.01 -14.22 14.15
N LYS A 357 24.28 -14.00 14.50
CA LYS A 357 25.43 -14.22 13.60
C LYS A 357 25.59 -15.67 13.14
N ASP A 358 25.04 -16.63 13.87
CA ASP A 358 25.19 -18.05 13.56
C ASP A 358 24.25 -18.45 12.40
N ASP A 359 23.11 -17.78 12.25
CA ASP A 359 22.23 -17.88 11.07
C ASP A 359 21.40 -16.60 10.93
N GLU A 360 21.89 -15.65 10.15
CA GLU A 360 21.28 -14.33 10.00
C GLU A 360 19.97 -14.35 9.22
N ARG A 361 19.63 -15.46 8.55
CA ARG A 361 18.35 -15.61 7.86
C ARG A 361 17.28 -16.15 8.82
N ILE A 362 17.64 -17.14 9.65
CA ILE A 362 16.67 -17.81 10.53
C ILE A 362 16.53 -17.10 11.87
N PHE A 363 17.65 -16.71 12.48
CA PHE A 363 17.66 -16.10 13.79
C PHE A 363 17.39 -14.59 13.68
N ASN A 364 16.36 -14.14 14.39
CA ASN A 364 15.79 -12.80 14.27
C ASN A 364 15.54 -12.16 15.64
N GLU A 365 15.49 -10.82 15.69
CA GLU A 365 15.11 -10.10 16.93
C GLU A 365 13.68 -10.40 17.38
N VAL A 366 12.81 -10.80 16.45
CA VAL A 366 11.46 -11.28 16.70
C VAL A 366 11.38 -12.69 16.14
N ALA A 367 11.40 -13.70 17.03
CA ALA A 367 11.35 -15.10 16.62
C ALA A 367 10.05 -15.42 15.85
N ARG A 368 10.15 -16.13 14.72
CA ARG A 368 9.01 -16.44 13.83
C ARG A 368 7.88 -17.19 14.53
N GLY A 369 8.22 -18.16 15.39
CA GLY A 369 7.26 -18.89 16.20
C GLY A 369 6.55 -18.04 17.28
N SER A 370 7.02 -16.82 17.56
CA SER A 370 6.46 -16.00 18.64
C SER A 370 5.10 -15.40 18.29
N LYS A 371 4.24 -15.23 19.31
CA LYS A 371 2.96 -14.50 19.18
C LYS A 371 3.16 -13.06 18.65
N LYS A 372 4.29 -12.43 19.00
CA LYS A 372 4.64 -11.09 18.53
C LYS A 372 4.88 -11.06 17.03
N PHE A 373 5.61 -12.04 16.48
CA PHE A 373 5.83 -12.16 15.04
C PHE A 373 4.49 -12.32 14.31
N LYS A 374 3.66 -13.28 14.73
CA LYS A 374 2.34 -13.53 14.13
C LYS A 374 1.47 -12.26 14.10
N ARG A 375 1.47 -11.48 15.18
CA ARG A 375 0.73 -10.20 15.24
C ARG A 375 1.30 -9.15 14.30
N LEU A 376 2.63 -9.00 14.22
CA LEU A 376 3.26 -8.04 13.32
C LEU A 376 3.06 -8.44 11.85
N TYR A 377 3.25 -9.72 11.52
CA TYR A 377 3.15 -10.24 10.16
C TYR A 377 1.76 -10.01 9.53
N LYS A 378 0.69 -10.08 10.34
CA LYS A 378 -0.67 -9.71 9.90
C LYS A 378 -0.79 -8.27 9.38
N GLY A 379 0.11 -7.37 9.78
CA GLY A 379 0.16 -6.00 9.28
C GLY A 379 0.45 -5.89 7.77
N ARG A 380 0.92 -6.96 7.12
CA ARG A 380 1.01 -7.01 5.64
C ARG A 380 -0.31 -6.69 4.95
N THR A 381 -1.43 -7.03 5.56
CA THR A 381 -2.77 -6.74 5.00
C THR A 381 -2.96 -5.27 4.63
N ALA A 382 -2.21 -4.34 5.23
CA ALA A 382 -2.21 -2.93 4.84
C ALA A 382 -1.77 -2.71 3.37
N VAL A 383 -0.72 -3.38 2.89
CA VAL A 383 -0.26 -3.23 1.50
C VAL A 383 -1.19 -3.96 0.53
N GLU A 384 -1.80 -5.06 0.95
CA GLU A 384 -2.83 -5.76 0.18
C GLU A 384 -4.07 -4.86 -0.02
N ARG A 385 -4.51 -4.14 1.02
CA ARG A 385 -5.58 -3.14 0.92
C ARG A 385 -5.19 -1.95 0.03
N TYR A 386 -3.94 -1.50 0.07
CA TYR A 386 -3.48 -0.47 -0.87
C TYR A 386 -3.54 -0.98 -2.32
N ASN A 387 -3.05 -2.19 -2.58
CA ASN A 387 -3.06 -2.78 -3.92
C ASN A 387 -4.48 -2.96 -4.46
N ALA A 388 -5.43 -3.37 -3.60
CA ALA A 388 -6.84 -3.47 -3.95
C ALA A 388 -7.43 -2.10 -4.32
N ARG A 389 -7.11 -1.04 -3.56
CA ARG A 389 -7.51 0.32 -3.92
C ARG A 389 -6.90 0.75 -5.25
N LEU A 390 -5.60 0.50 -5.46
CA LEU A 390 -4.97 0.85 -6.72
C LEU A 390 -5.70 0.20 -7.91
N ASP A 391 -6.06 -1.08 -7.80
CA ASP A 391 -6.78 -1.81 -8.85
C ASP A 391 -8.22 -1.33 -9.05
N CYS A 392 -9.04 -1.41 -7.99
CA CYS A 392 -10.49 -1.24 -8.06
C CYS A 392 -10.89 0.24 -8.02
N ASP A 393 -10.37 0.96 -7.03
CA ASP A 393 -10.75 2.33 -6.72
C ASP A 393 -10.13 3.31 -7.74
N TYR A 394 -8.85 3.12 -8.07
CA TYR A 394 -8.12 3.97 -8.99
C TYR A 394 -8.08 3.45 -10.44
N GLY A 395 -8.77 2.34 -10.71
CA GLY A 395 -9.04 1.83 -12.05
C GLY A 395 -7.84 1.21 -12.78
N PHE A 396 -6.78 0.81 -12.05
CA PHE A 396 -5.62 0.15 -12.66
C PHE A 396 -5.86 -1.35 -12.98
N GLU A 397 -7.01 -1.91 -12.63
CA GLU A 397 -7.43 -3.22 -13.16
C GLU A 397 -7.99 -3.10 -14.60
N HIS A 398 -8.64 -1.97 -14.89
CA HIS A 398 -9.36 -1.74 -16.15
C HIS A 398 -8.96 -0.40 -16.77
N HIS A 399 -7.72 -0.34 -17.28
CA HIS A 399 -7.15 0.86 -17.89
C HIS A 399 -6.71 0.64 -19.34
N TYR A 400 -6.46 1.76 -20.03
CA TYR A 400 -5.99 1.81 -21.41
C TYR A 400 -4.55 2.35 -21.51
N LEU A 401 -3.83 2.35 -20.39
CA LEU A 401 -2.49 2.94 -20.28
C LEU A 401 -1.42 2.01 -20.87
N ARG A 402 -0.42 2.64 -21.48
CA ARG A 402 0.78 2.04 -22.05
C ARG A 402 1.98 2.90 -21.68
N ASN A 403 3.18 2.37 -21.82
CA ASN A 403 4.45 3.03 -21.53
C ASN A 403 4.70 3.29 -20.04
N LEU A 404 5.97 3.28 -19.65
CA LEU A 404 6.38 3.32 -18.25
C LEU A 404 6.08 4.69 -17.61
N ASP A 405 6.47 5.78 -18.26
CA ASP A 405 6.34 7.14 -17.70
C ASP A 405 4.88 7.55 -17.53
N THR A 406 4.02 7.17 -18.48
CA THR A 406 2.58 7.40 -18.35
C THR A 406 2.01 6.68 -17.13
N ILE A 407 2.43 5.42 -16.87
CA ILE A 407 1.96 4.68 -15.69
C ILE A 407 2.51 5.28 -14.41
N ARG A 408 3.78 5.70 -14.39
CA ARG A 408 4.41 6.42 -13.26
C ARG A 408 3.58 7.64 -12.85
N VAL A 409 3.33 8.55 -13.79
CA VAL A 409 2.53 9.75 -13.53
C VAL A 409 1.13 9.39 -13.05
N ARG A 410 0.49 8.38 -13.63
CA ARG A 410 -0.87 7.98 -13.28
C ARG A 410 -0.96 7.42 -11.86
N VAL A 411 -0.05 6.52 -11.48
CA VAL A 411 -0.01 5.97 -10.12
C VAL A 411 0.36 7.08 -9.14
N GLN A 412 1.29 7.97 -9.52
CA GLN A 412 1.69 9.09 -8.69
C GLN A 412 0.51 10.03 -8.40
N LEU A 413 -0.29 10.40 -9.40
CA LEU A 413 -1.49 11.20 -9.20
C LEU A 413 -2.51 10.50 -8.28
N ALA A 414 -2.69 9.18 -8.39
CA ALA A 414 -3.55 8.42 -7.48
C ALA A 414 -3.03 8.46 -6.02
N ASN A 415 -1.72 8.36 -5.82
CA ASN A 415 -1.10 8.52 -4.50
C ASN A 415 -1.28 9.92 -3.94
N LEU A 416 -1.14 10.95 -4.77
CA LEU A 416 -1.37 12.34 -4.36
C LEU A 416 -2.84 12.56 -3.94
N VAL A 417 -3.80 11.95 -4.64
CA VAL A 417 -5.21 11.96 -4.24
C VAL A 417 -5.37 11.27 -2.86
N MET A 418 -4.80 10.08 -2.68
CA MET A 418 -4.82 9.37 -1.39
C MET A 418 -4.24 10.17 -0.24
N LEU A 419 -3.10 10.82 -0.44
CA LEU A 419 -2.41 11.52 0.62
C LEU A 419 -3.05 12.88 0.92
N SER A 420 -3.46 13.63 -0.11
CA SER A 420 -4.07 14.96 0.05
C SER A 420 -5.40 14.91 0.80
N MET A 421 -6.27 13.97 0.44
CA MET A 421 -7.56 13.81 1.13
C MET A 421 -7.35 13.41 2.59
N ALA A 422 -6.38 12.54 2.88
CA ALA A 422 -6.08 12.08 4.23
C ALA A 422 -5.52 13.22 5.07
N LYS A 423 -4.67 14.08 4.48
CA LYS A 423 -4.14 15.26 5.15
C LYS A 423 -5.27 16.20 5.56
N THR A 424 -6.20 16.52 4.65
CA THR A 424 -7.36 17.37 4.97
C THR A 424 -8.22 16.78 6.09
N HIS A 425 -8.36 15.47 6.16
CA HIS A 425 -9.07 14.83 7.29
C HIS A 425 -8.35 15.04 8.63
N VAL A 426 -7.03 14.87 8.67
CA VAL A 426 -6.19 15.14 9.86
C VAL A 426 -6.35 16.59 10.30
N GLU A 427 -6.25 17.54 9.36
CA GLU A 427 -6.39 18.98 9.65
C GLU A 427 -7.78 19.32 10.21
N LYS A 428 -8.82 18.68 9.70
CA LYS A 428 -10.20 18.86 10.19
C LYS A 428 -10.50 18.10 11.49
N LYS A 429 -9.52 17.40 12.07
CA LYS A 429 -9.68 16.53 13.25
C LYS A 429 -10.82 15.53 13.10
N GLN A 430 -11.10 15.13 11.86
CA GLN A 430 -12.11 14.13 11.59
C GLN A 430 -11.49 12.78 11.93
N THR A 431 -12.10 12.05 12.87
CA THR A 431 -11.62 10.74 13.29
C THR A 431 -11.88 9.64 12.26
N ASN A 432 -12.60 9.97 11.18
CA ASN A 432 -12.94 9.06 10.09
C ASN A 432 -12.21 9.45 8.79
N TYR A 433 -10.99 8.94 8.62
CA TYR A 433 -10.05 9.32 7.55
C TYR A 433 -10.33 8.68 6.18
N MET A 434 -11.24 7.70 6.09
CA MET A 434 -11.33 6.77 4.95
C MET A 434 -12.65 6.82 4.16
N SER A 435 -13.65 7.58 4.61
CA SER A 435 -14.99 7.67 3.96
C SER A 435 -14.98 8.29 2.56
N MET A 436 -13.81 8.59 2.01
CA MET A 436 -13.66 9.38 0.80
C MET A 436 -12.83 8.71 -0.30
N TYR A 437 -12.24 7.53 -0.07
CA TYR A 437 -11.52 6.78 -1.12
C TYR A 437 -12.38 5.76 -1.84
N ASN A 438 -13.60 5.51 -1.37
CA ASN A 438 -14.51 4.61 -2.05
C ASN A 438 -15.05 5.30 -3.30
N PHE A 439 -14.64 4.80 -4.45
CA PHE A 439 -15.29 5.07 -5.72
C PHE A 439 -16.43 4.06 -5.82
N ASN A 440 -17.68 4.55 -5.87
CA ASN A 440 -18.86 3.69 -5.91
C ASN A 440 -18.81 2.63 -7.02
#